data_AF-A0A7K1SWK1-F1
#
_entry.id   AF-A0A7K1SWK1-F1
#
_cell.length_a   1.000
_cell.length_b   1.000
_cell.length_c   1.000
_cell.angle_alpha   90.00
_cell.angle_beta   90.00
_cell.angle_gamma   90.00
#
_symmetry.space_group_name_H-M   'P 1'
#
loop_
_entity.id
_entity.type
_entity.pdbx_description
1 polymer ?
#
loop_
_entity_poly.entity_id
_entity_poly.type
_entity_poly.pdbx_seq_one_letter_code
_entity_poly.pdbx_strand_id
1 'polypeptide(L)' 'MHKSTKGKKIKTPDAIIAATALAYDYTLITNNEKDFFAIAGLRIVNPAKL' A
#
# COMPACT_ATOMS: atom_id res chain seq x y z
N MET A 1 -1.82 2.58 28.12
CA MET A 1 -0.77 2.91 27.13
C MET A 1 -1.45 3.24 25.80
N HIS A 2 -1.79 4.51 25.55
CA HIS A 2 -2.35 4.94 24.26
C HIS A 2 -1.20 5.26 23.31
N LYS A 3 -0.91 4.36 22.36
CA LYS A 3 0.11 4.58 21.32
C LYS A 3 -0.49 5.50 20.26
N SER A 4 -0.06 6.75 20.24
CA SER A 4 -0.33 7.72 19.17
C SER A 4 0.19 7.16 17.84
N THR A 5 -0.70 6.69 16.96
CA THR A 5 -0.33 6.38 15.58
C THR A 5 -0.35 7.68 14.78
N LYS A 6 0.71 8.47 14.89
CA LYS A 6 1.06 9.45 13.86
C LYS A 6 1.02 8.70 12.52
N GLY A 7 0.17 9.14 11.59
CA GLY A 7 -0.12 8.43 10.34
C GLY A 7 1.16 7.87 9.72
N LYS A 8 1.18 6.56 9.42
CA LYS A 8 2.35 5.91 8.82
C LYS A 8 2.74 6.72 7.58
N LYS A 9 3.90 7.37 7.63
CA LYS A 9 4.45 8.05 6.46
C LYS A 9 4.80 6.98 5.44
N ILE A 10 4.05 6.95 4.35
CA ILE A 10 4.43 6.16 3.18
C ILE A 10 5.75 6.70 2.65
N LYS A 11 6.69 5.82 2.30
CA LYS A 11 7.96 6.27 1.71
C LYS A 11 7.66 6.81 0.31
N THR A 12 8.40 7.83 -0.12
CA THR A 12 8.25 8.41 -1.47
C THR A 12 8.18 7.37 -2.60
N PRO A 13 9.06 6.35 -2.67
CA PRO A 13 8.94 5.31 -3.70
C PRO A 13 7.63 4.51 -3.62
N ASP A 14 7.22 4.09 -2.42
CA ASP A 14 5.97 3.35 -2.22
C ASP A 14 4.75 4.20 -2.62
N ALA A 15 4.80 5.50 -2.35
CA ALA A 15 3.74 6.44 -2.73
C ALA A 15 3.60 6.57 -4.25
N ILE A 16 4.71 6.61 -4.99
CA ILE A 16 4.69 6.67 -6.46
C ILE A 16 4.09 5.39 -7.04
N ILE A 17 4.45 4.23 -6.50
CA ILE A 17 3.90 2.93 -6.92
C ILE A 17 2.39 2.89 -6.70
N ALA A 18 1.94 3.25 -5.50
CA ALA A 18 0.52 3.28 -5.16
C ALA A 18 -0.27 4.28 -6.00
N ALA A 19 0.25 5.49 -6.19
CA ALA A 19 -0.38 6.51 -7.02
C ALA A 19 -0.51 6.05 -8.48
N THR A 20 0.50 5.36 -9.01
CA THR A 20 0.45 4.80 -10.37
C THR A 20 -0.66 3.74 -10.46
N ALA A 21 -0.73 2.80 -9.51
CA ALA A 21 -1.78 1.79 -9.52
C ALA A 21 -3.19 2.39 -9.42
N LEU A 22 -3.38 3.42 -8.59
CA LEU A 22 -4.67 4.12 -8.47
C LEU A 22 -5.03 4.89 -9.74
N ALA A 23 -4.06 5.58 -10.36
CA ALA A 23 -4.29 6.41 -11.54
C ALA A 23 -4.74 5.61 -12.76
N TYR A 24 -4.30 4.35 -12.87
CA TYR A 24 -4.61 3.46 -13.99
C TYR A 24 -5.58 2.33 -13.64
N ASP A 25 -6.18 2.38 -12.44
CA ASP A 25 -7.02 1.30 -11.90
C ASP A 25 -6.35 -0.08 -12.03
N TYR A 26 -5.11 -0.21 -11.57
CA TYR A 26 -4.39 -1.48 -11.56
C TYR A 26 -4.48 -2.19 -10.20
N THR A 27 -4.26 -3.50 -10.23
CA THR A 27 -4.03 -4.31 -9.03
C THR A 27 -2.53 -4.38 -8.77
N LEU A 28 -2.10 -3.92 -7.60
CA LEU A 28 -0.72 -3.98 -7.16
C LEU A 28 -0.36 -5.40 -6.72
N ILE A 29 0.56 -6.05 -7.43
CA ILE A 29 1.10 -7.35 -7.03
C ILE A 29 2.35 -7.10 -6.18
N THR A 30 2.35 -7.53 -4.91
CA THR A 30 3.51 -7.36 -4.03
C THR A 30 3.56 -8.34 -2.86
N ASN A 31 4.75 -8.65 -2.37
CA ASN A 31 4.96 -9.40 -1.12
C ASN A 31 5.01 -8.48 0.13
N ASN A 32 5.08 -7.16 -0.03
CA ASN A 32 5.08 -6.19 1.09
C ASN A 32 3.72 -5.50 1.30
N GLU A 33 2.62 -6.24 1.19
CA GLU A 33 1.25 -5.71 1.29
C GLU A 33 0.98 -4.82 2.52
N LYS A 34 1.69 -5.05 3.64
CA LYS A 34 1.56 -4.30 4.90
C LYS A 34 1.94 -2.82 4.78
N ASP A 35 2.77 -2.48 3.79
CA ASP A 35 3.18 -1.10 3.53
C ASP A 35 2.11 -0.33 2.74
N PHE A 36 1.25 -1.05 2.03
CA PHE A 36 0.22 -0.51 1.14
C PHE A 36 -1.21 -0.62 1.70
N PHE A 37 -1.43 -1.43 2.74
CA PHE A 37 -2.75 -1.69 3.33
C PHE A 37 -3.53 -0.45 3.79
N ALA A 38 -2.84 0.64 4.16
CA ALA A 38 -3.49 1.87 4.62
C ALA A 38 -4.01 2.75 3.47
N ILE A 39 -3.77 2.38 2.21
CA ILE A 39 -4.12 3.17 1.03
C ILE A 39 -5.52 2.78 0.57
N ALA A 40 -6.50 3.64 0.83
CA ALA A 40 -7.88 3.41 0.43
C ALA A 40 -8.00 3.31 -1.10
N GLY A 41 -8.79 2.32 -1.57
CA GLY A 41 -9.04 2.10 -2.99
C GLY A 41 -7.95 1.31 -3.74
N LEU A 42 -6.79 1.07 -3.12
CA LEU A 42 -5.72 0.31 -3.76
C LEU A 42 -6.01 -1.20 -3.70
N ARG A 43 -6.14 -1.85 -4.87
CA ARG A 43 -6.25 -3.30 -4.98
C ARG A 43 -4.87 -3.95 -4.85
N ILE A 44 -4.74 -4.97 -4.01
CA ILE A 44 -3.46 -5.64 -3.73
C ILE A 44 -3.63 -7.15 -3.80
N VAL A 45 -2.67 -7.84 -4.43
CA VAL A 45 -2.54 -9.30 -4.42
C VAL A 45 -1.14 -9.67 -3.94
N ASN A 46 -1.04 -10.53 -2.93
CA ASN A 46 0.23 -11.10 -2.50
C ASN A 46 0.42 -12.51 -3.08
N PRO A 47 1.33 -12.70 -4.05
CA PRO A 47 1.53 -14.00 -4.70
C PRO A 47 2.13 -15.06 -3.77
N ALA A 48 2.80 -14.66 -2.67
CA ALA A 48 3.37 -15.59 -1.70
C ALA A 48 2.31 -16.19 -0.74
N LYS A 49 1.07 -15.71 -0.81
CA LYS A 49 -0.07 -16.17 0.00
C LYS A 49 -1.14 -16.89 -0.83
N LEU A 50 -0.85 -17.15 -2.11
CA LEU A 50 -1.70 -17.94 -2.99
C LEU A 50 -1.48 -19.44 -2.78
#